data_AF-A0A8S9P8J3-F1
#
_entry.id   AF-A0A8S9P8J3-F1
#
_cell.length_a   1.000
_cell.length_b   1.000
_cell.length_c   1.000
_cell.angle_alpha   90.00
_cell.angle_beta   90.00
_cell.angle_gamma   90.00
#
_symmetry.space_group_name_H-M   'P 1'
#
loop_
_entity.id
_entity.type
_entity.pdbx_description
1 polymer ?
#
loop_
_entity_poly.entity_id
_entity_poly.type
_entity_poly.pdbx_seq_one_letter_code
_entity_poly.pdbx_strand_id
1 'polypeptide(L)'
;MANSYTLLANLRAGQCSNTAEVRLLRFWEARNINKGGELMSIEMLLIDEAMANSYTLLANLRAGRCSNTAEVRLLRFWEARNINKGGELMSIEMLLIDEADTMVQGCVPAVHQRKFRERLTEGSVYTLSRFDVTRSNPKFKLTDGPDSILFNEGTDFEKLAATARTIPTEHFRFRPHGQILELANTSRQLPDVIGEVRAIRSTITDRLPGAQRVMLTLRVERYFVVHAQKIEPLTIAELNEFVLSAEPQIIEFLCTAKVIGIQLDDGWCYIGCSLCSKQLIREETSFNCPSWNETNAVAELKYRVVFSVSDPTGTSSFLGFDKEVAKLTNVLASEAAQIVGIGISAHVDTELPRTLTVIVGNTYTFQLKLTDFNFTANHQTFTISRMFAAPEIAPTPSFAEAEEVPQPAVSQTVTRGSAANGAIGSREAAEEEQFAMEESAHKKARVE
;
A
#
# COMPACT_ATOMS: atom_id res chain seq x y z
N MET A 1 -15.69 43.31 -36.51
CA MET A 1 -16.45 42.22 -37.17
C MET A 1 -15.95 40.92 -36.57
N ALA A 2 -16.82 40.13 -35.95
CA ALA A 2 -16.42 38.85 -35.37
C ALA A 2 -16.16 37.86 -36.51
N ASN A 3 -14.97 37.28 -36.58
CA ASN A 3 -14.70 36.18 -37.50
C ASN A 3 -15.53 34.97 -37.03
N SER A 4 -16.61 34.66 -37.75
CA SER A 4 -17.43 33.47 -37.48
C SER A 4 -16.72 32.23 -38.02
N TYR A 5 -16.27 31.37 -37.11
CA TYR A 5 -15.70 30.07 -37.43
C TYR A 5 -16.80 29.04 -37.74
N THR A 6 -16.52 28.06 -38.61
CA THR A 6 -17.46 26.97 -38.96
C THR A 6 -16.73 25.64 -39.12
N LEU A 7 -17.33 24.56 -38.58
CA LEU A 7 -16.84 23.19 -38.73
C LEU A 7 -17.20 22.62 -40.11
N LEU A 8 -16.35 21.74 -40.66
CA LEU A 8 -16.59 21.03 -41.93
C LEU A 8 -17.93 20.29 -41.92
N ALA A 9 -18.33 19.68 -40.80
CA ALA A 9 -19.60 18.98 -40.65
C ALA A 9 -20.85 19.89 -40.81
N ASN A 10 -20.69 21.20 -40.62
CA ASN A 10 -21.76 22.18 -40.71
C ASN A 10 -21.83 22.87 -42.08
N LEU A 11 -20.90 22.57 -42.99
CA LEU A 11 -20.92 23.10 -44.35
C LEU A 11 -22.13 22.54 -45.10
N ARG A 12 -22.83 23.41 -45.81
CA ARG A 12 -23.90 23.05 -46.74
C ARG A 12 -23.45 23.31 -48.17
N ALA A 13 -24.02 22.57 -49.12
CA ALA A 13 -23.79 22.82 -50.54
C ALA A 13 -24.14 24.29 -50.89
N GLY A 14 -23.17 25.00 -51.45
CA GLY A 14 -23.28 26.43 -51.75
C GLY A 14 -22.01 27.20 -51.38
N GLN A 15 -22.09 28.54 -51.45
CA GLN A 15 -21.01 29.42 -51.02
C GLN A 15 -21.10 29.67 -49.50
N CYS A 16 -19.97 29.56 -48.81
CA CYS A 16 -19.84 29.87 -47.39
C CYS A 16 -18.87 31.05 -47.22
N SER A 17 -19.25 32.07 -46.44
CA SER A 17 -18.41 33.24 -46.13
C SER A 17 -17.71 33.14 -44.77
N ASN A 18 -17.93 32.05 -44.03
CA ASN A 18 -17.29 31.81 -42.74
C ASN A 18 -15.90 31.21 -42.92
N THR A 19 -15.03 31.39 -41.93
CA THR A 19 -13.69 30.80 -41.91
C THR A 19 -13.74 29.39 -41.28
N ALA A 20 -13.08 28.42 -41.90
CA ALA A 20 -12.88 27.08 -41.33
C ALA A 20 -11.38 26.86 -41.10
N GLU A 21 -11.01 26.41 -39.90
CA GLU A 21 -9.64 25.99 -39.56
C GLU A 21 -9.54 24.48 -39.74
N VAL A 22 -8.67 24.04 -40.65
CA VAL A 22 -8.60 22.66 -41.10
C VAL A 22 -7.16 22.18 -41.25
N ARG A 23 -6.94 20.88 -41.03
CA ARG A 23 -5.71 20.19 -41.39
C ARG A 23 -5.89 19.44 -42.71
N LEU A 24 -4.97 19.67 -43.65
CA LEU A 24 -4.88 18.92 -44.89
C LEU A 24 -4.27 17.53 -44.64
N LEU A 25 -5.03 16.47 -44.91
CA LEU A 25 -4.55 15.09 -44.78
C LEU A 25 -3.88 14.59 -46.05
N ARG A 26 -4.53 14.79 -47.19
CA ARG A 26 -4.02 14.43 -48.52
C ARG A 26 -4.64 15.33 -49.58
N PHE A 27 -3.98 15.44 -50.73
CA PHE A 27 -4.57 15.97 -51.95
C PHE A 27 -4.12 15.17 -53.16
N TRP A 28 -4.90 15.21 -54.24
CA TRP A 28 -4.52 14.62 -55.52
C TRP A 28 -5.12 15.42 -56.68
N GLU A 29 -4.52 15.27 -57.84
CA GLU A 29 -4.97 15.89 -59.08
C GLU A 29 -5.99 15.00 -59.78
N ALA A 30 -7.20 15.52 -60.01
CA ALA A 30 -8.15 14.89 -60.91
C ALA A 30 -7.83 15.33 -62.34
N ARG A 31 -7.52 14.38 -63.23
CA ARG A 31 -7.14 14.64 -64.63
C ARG A 31 -8.11 13.99 -65.61
N ASN A 32 -8.40 14.68 -66.70
CA ASN A 32 -9.32 14.22 -67.74
C ASN A 32 -8.63 13.19 -68.64
N ILE A 33 -9.03 11.93 -68.50
CA ILE A 33 -8.45 10.80 -69.24
C ILE A 33 -8.78 10.91 -70.74
N ASN A 34 -9.92 11.52 -71.10
CA ASN A 34 -10.38 11.65 -72.49
C ASN A 34 -9.81 12.89 -73.19
N LYS A 35 -9.12 13.79 -72.46
CA LYS A 35 -8.46 15.00 -72.99
C LYS A 35 -6.97 15.01 -72.66
N GLY A 36 -6.28 13.88 -72.87
CA GLY A 36 -4.82 13.83 -72.76
C GLY A 36 -4.26 14.15 -71.36
N GLY A 37 -5.03 13.95 -70.29
CA GLY A 37 -4.59 14.17 -68.92
C GLY A 37 -4.65 15.63 -68.45
N GLU A 38 -5.45 16.48 -69.11
CA GLU A 38 -5.73 17.86 -68.69
C GLU A 38 -6.18 17.92 -67.22
N LEU A 39 -5.59 18.82 -66.43
CA LEU A 39 -5.94 19.00 -65.01
C LEU A 39 -7.36 19.57 -64.89
N MET A 40 -8.23 18.85 -64.20
CA MET A 40 -9.62 19.24 -63.97
C MET A 40 -9.79 19.96 -62.63
N SER A 41 -9.26 19.36 -61.57
CA SER A 41 -9.36 19.88 -60.22
C SER A 41 -8.28 19.30 -59.31
N ILE A 42 -8.10 19.93 -58.15
CA ILE A 42 -7.35 19.37 -57.02
C ILE A 42 -8.39 18.94 -55.98
N GLU A 43 -8.45 17.65 -55.70
CA GLU A 43 -9.29 17.11 -54.64
C GLU A 43 -8.48 17.03 -53.35
N MET A 44 -9.08 17.46 -52.24
CA MET A 44 -8.42 17.59 -50.95
C MET A 44 -9.22 16.86 -49.88
N LEU A 45 -8.54 16.07 -49.06
CA LEU A 45 -9.10 15.45 -47.87
C LEU A 45 -8.72 16.30 -46.65
N LEU A 46 -9.72 16.95 -46.05
CA LEU A 46 -9.57 17.89 -44.93
C LEU A 46 -10.24 17.34 -43.67
N ILE A 47 -9.74 17.73 -42.50
CA ILE A 47 -10.40 17.54 -41.19
C ILE A 47 -10.39 18.85 -40.41
N ASP A 48 -11.41 19.10 -39.59
CA ASP A 48 -11.42 20.26 -38.68
C ASP A 48 -10.21 20.22 -37.74
N GLU A 49 -9.52 21.34 -37.56
CA GLU A 49 -8.38 21.44 -36.64
C GLU A 49 -8.81 21.14 -35.19
N ALA A 50 -10.04 21.52 -34.82
CA ALA A 50 -10.66 21.18 -33.53
C ALA A 50 -11.02 19.69 -33.37
N MET A 51 -11.01 18.89 -34.44
CA MET A 51 -11.17 17.42 -34.34
C MET A 51 -9.83 16.68 -34.16
N ALA A 52 -8.70 17.39 -34.16
CA ALA A 52 -7.43 16.86 -33.67
C ALA A 52 -7.30 17.17 -32.16
N ASN A 53 -7.72 16.20 -31.33
CA ASN A 53 -7.68 16.21 -29.86
C ASN A 53 -8.78 17.01 -29.15
N SER A 54 -10.02 16.50 -29.16
CA SER A 54 -11.07 17.04 -28.28
C SER A 54 -10.73 16.80 -26.80
N TYR A 55 -11.14 17.70 -25.91
CA TYR A 55 -10.95 17.56 -24.46
C TYR A 55 -11.82 16.43 -23.90
N THR A 56 -11.31 15.65 -22.95
CA THR A 56 -12.06 14.62 -22.23
C THR A 56 -11.82 14.66 -20.72
N LEU A 57 -12.88 14.39 -19.97
CA LEU A 57 -12.81 14.09 -18.53
C LEU A 57 -12.45 12.61 -18.31
N LEU A 58 -11.84 12.31 -17.17
CA LEU A 58 -11.47 10.96 -16.77
C LEU A 58 -12.70 10.05 -16.55
N ALA A 59 -13.81 10.60 -16.07
CA ALA A 59 -15.07 9.88 -15.90
C ALA A 59 -15.66 9.38 -17.24
N ASN A 60 -15.28 10.01 -18.35
CA ASN A 60 -15.78 9.72 -19.69
C ASN A 60 -14.90 8.74 -20.46
N LEU A 61 -13.81 8.25 -19.86
CA LEU A 61 -12.95 7.27 -20.51
C LEU A 61 -13.71 5.98 -20.83
N ARG A 62 -13.26 5.34 -21.89
CA ARG A 62 -13.78 4.08 -22.42
C ARG A 62 -12.60 3.22 -22.83
N ALA A 63 -12.71 1.91 -22.61
CA ALA A 63 -11.66 0.96 -22.96
C ALA A 63 -11.24 1.07 -24.44
N GLY A 64 -9.94 0.97 -24.71
CA GLY A 64 -9.34 1.10 -26.03
C GLY A 64 -8.48 2.35 -26.17
N ARG A 65 -8.16 2.72 -27.42
CA ARG A 65 -7.30 3.87 -27.71
C ARG A 65 -8.04 5.18 -27.44
N CYS A 66 -7.45 6.05 -26.62
CA CYS A 66 -7.93 7.42 -26.40
C CYS A 66 -7.01 8.43 -27.10
N SER A 67 -7.53 9.09 -28.14
CA SER A 67 -6.82 10.18 -28.83
C SER A 67 -7.19 11.57 -28.29
N ASN A 68 -8.17 11.66 -27.40
CA ASN A 68 -8.57 12.90 -26.76
C ASN A 68 -7.53 13.38 -25.74
N THR A 69 -7.55 14.68 -25.45
CA THR A 69 -6.67 15.27 -24.43
C THR A 69 -7.38 15.36 -23.10
N ALA A 70 -6.76 14.84 -22.04
CA ALA A 70 -7.15 15.08 -20.66
C ALA A 70 -6.14 16.02 -19.99
N GLU A 71 -6.61 16.92 -19.14
CA GLU A 71 -5.77 17.67 -18.20
C GLU A 71 -5.90 17.03 -16.83
N VAL A 72 -4.78 16.58 -16.27
CA VAL A 72 -4.74 15.80 -15.04
C VAL A 72 -3.64 16.28 -14.12
N ARG A 73 -3.88 16.22 -12.81
CA ARG A 73 -2.82 16.33 -11.79
C ARG A 73 -2.29 14.95 -11.46
N LEU A 74 -0.97 14.82 -11.42
CA LEU A 74 -0.30 13.63 -10.91
C LEU A 74 -0.24 13.70 -9.38
N LEU A 75 -1.07 12.91 -8.69
CA LEU A 75 -1.11 12.90 -7.23
C LEU A 75 0.10 12.16 -6.65
N ARG A 76 0.31 10.92 -7.11
CA ARG A 76 1.39 10.04 -6.66
C ARG A 76 1.88 9.14 -7.80
N PHE A 77 3.13 8.72 -7.76
CA PHE A 77 3.62 7.61 -8.58
C PHE A 77 4.69 6.78 -7.87
N TRP A 78 4.79 5.50 -8.22
CA TRP A 78 5.76 4.58 -7.62
C TRP A 78 6.15 3.48 -8.60
N GLU A 79 7.27 2.81 -8.32
CA GLU A 79 7.75 1.67 -9.10
C GLU A 79 7.10 0.37 -8.62
N ALA A 80 6.50 -0.39 -9.53
CA ALA A 80 5.99 -1.73 -9.27
C ALA A 80 7.00 -2.77 -9.73
N ARG A 81 7.47 -3.62 -8.81
CA ARG A 81 8.52 -4.63 -9.04
C ARG A 81 8.01 -6.04 -8.83
N ASN A 82 8.50 -6.97 -9.64
CA ASN A 82 8.14 -8.38 -9.58
C ASN A 82 9.02 -9.09 -8.54
N ILE A 83 8.42 -9.36 -7.38
CA ILE A 83 9.11 -10.02 -6.26
C ILE A 83 9.55 -11.44 -6.64
N ASN A 84 8.75 -12.16 -7.43
CA ASN A 84 9.05 -13.53 -7.84
C ASN A 84 10.15 -13.61 -8.90
N LYS A 85 10.54 -12.48 -9.50
CA LYS A 85 11.61 -12.36 -10.50
C LYS A 85 12.74 -11.46 -10.01
N GLY A 86 13.11 -11.58 -8.74
CA GLY A 86 14.27 -10.89 -8.18
C GLY A 86 14.16 -9.36 -8.19
N GLY A 87 12.94 -8.81 -8.09
CA GLY A 87 12.72 -7.36 -8.03
C GLY A 87 12.75 -6.65 -9.38
N GLU A 88 12.60 -7.38 -10.50
CA GLU A 88 12.52 -6.81 -11.84
C GLU A 88 11.40 -5.76 -11.94
N LEU A 89 11.70 -4.59 -12.50
CA LEU A 89 10.69 -3.55 -12.69
C LEU A 89 9.64 -3.99 -13.70
N MET A 90 8.36 -3.91 -13.32
CA MET A 90 7.22 -4.21 -14.19
C MET A 90 6.66 -2.95 -14.83
N SER A 91 6.45 -1.92 -14.02
CA SER A 91 5.83 -0.65 -14.43
C SER A 91 6.12 0.46 -13.42
N ILE A 92 5.85 1.70 -13.84
CA ILE A 92 5.60 2.82 -12.94
C ILE A 92 4.08 2.97 -12.84
N GLU A 93 3.55 2.80 -11.65
CA GLU A 93 2.13 3.03 -11.35
C GLU A 93 1.93 4.48 -10.88
N MET A 94 0.75 5.04 -11.12
CA MET A 94 0.43 6.42 -10.74
C MET A 94 -1.05 6.63 -10.46
N LEU A 95 -1.35 7.73 -9.74
CA LEU A 95 -2.71 8.24 -9.51
C LEU A 95 -2.86 9.59 -10.19
N LEU A 96 -3.87 9.70 -11.05
CA LEU A 96 -4.21 10.89 -11.81
C LEU A 96 -5.60 11.37 -11.39
N ILE A 97 -5.78 12.68 -11.29
CA ILE A 97 -7.08 13.31 -11.00
C ILE A 97 -7.35 14.47 -11.95
N ASP A 98 -8.61 14.67 -12.31
CA ASP A 98 -9.06 15.77 -13.18
C ASP A 98 -9.89 16.82 -12.42
N GLU A 99 -10.39 17.81 -13.15
CA GLU A 99 -11.24 18.88 -12.60
C GLU A 99 -12.58 18.40 -12.03
N ALA A 100 -13.01 17.18 -12.37
CA ALA A 100 -14.25 16.60 -11.90
C ALA A 100 -14.05 15.71 -10.66
N ASP A 101 -12.88 15.82 -9.99
CA ASP A 101 -12.51 15.00 -8.84
C ASP A 101 -12.55 13.48 -9.14
N THR A 102 -12.36 13.12 -10.42
CA THR A 102 -12.35 11.72 -10.85
C THR A 102 -10.92 11.19 -10.79
N MET A 103 -10.65 10.29 -9.86
CA MET A 103 -9.34 9.64 -9.74
C MET A 103 -9.24 8.36 -10.58
N VAL A 104 -8.19 8.27 -11.41
CA VAL A 104 -7.90 7.13 -12.28
C VAL A 104 -6.46 6.65 -12.08
N GLN A 105 -6.27 5.34 -12.08
CA GLN A 105 -4.94 4.73 -12.03
C GLN A 105 -4.28 4.86 -13.40
N GLY A 106 -3.00 5.20 -13.42
CA GLY A 106 -2.16 5.21 -14.61
C GLY A 106 -1.03 4.20 -14.49
N CYS A 107 -0.57 3.69 -15.63
CA CYS A 107 0.54 2.76 -15.71
C CYS A 107 1.47 3.13 -16.88
N VAL A 108 2.78 3.21 -16.59
CA VAL A 108 3.85 3.23 -17.59
C VAL A 108 4.56 1.89 -17.54
N PRO A 109 4.38 1.00 -18.53
CA PRO A 109 5.11 -0.26 -18.60
C PRO A 109 6.63 -0.04 -18.58
N ALA A 110 7.39 -0.98 -18.01
CA ALA A 110 8.85 -0.87 -17.90
C ALA A 110 9.55 -0.60 -19.25
N VAL A 111 9.02 -1.13 -20.36
CA VAL A 111 9.54 -0.87 -21.71
C VAL A 111 9.52 0.62 -22.11
N HIS A 112 8.63 1.41 -21.52
CA HIS A 112 8.51 2.85 -21.76
C HIS A 112 9.05 3.72 -20.62
N GLN A 113 9.59 3.12 -19.55
CA GLN A 113 10.09 3.83 -18.36
C GLN A 113 11.03 4.98 -18.73
N ARG A 114 12.04 4.71 -19.58
CA ARG A 114 13.07 5.68 -19.95
C ARG A 114 12.50 6.97 -20.57
N LYS A 115 11.35 6.89 -21.25
CA LYS A 115 10.71 8.04 -21.90
C LYS A 115 9.98 8.96 -20.91
N PHE A 116 9.41 8.40 -19.84
CA PHE A 116 8.47 9.11 -18.98
C PHE A 116 8.97 9.36 -17.56
N ARG A 117 9.80 8.47 -17.00
CA ARG A 117 10.17 8.47 -15.58
C ARG A 117 10.72 9.79 -15.05
N GLU A 118 11.61 10.42 -15.81
CA GLU A 118 12.27 11.68 -15.42
C GLU A 118 11.36 12.91 -15.57
N ARG A 119 10.24 12.77 -16.28
CA ARG A 119 9.29 13.85 -16.57
C ARG A 119 8.13 13.92 -15.56
N LEU A 120 8.01 12.89 -14.72
CA LEU A 120 7.00 12.80 -13.67
C LEU A 120 7.39 13.64 -12.45
N THR A 121 6.46 14.44 -11.96
CA THR A 121 6.60 15.24 -10.75
C THR A 121 5.26 15.24 -10.03
N GLU A 122 5.22 14.74 -8.80
CA GLU A 122 4.00 14.74 -7.98
C GLU A 122 3.50 16.18 -7.75
N GLY A 123 2.18 16.33 -7.64
CA GLY A 123 1.48 17.62 -7.53
C GLY A 123 1.38 18.42 -8.84
N SER A 124 2.18 18.09 -9.86
CA SER A 124 2.18 18.82 -11.13
C SER A 124 0.99 18.46 -12.03
N VAL A 125 0.58 19.41 -12.86
CA VAL A 125 -0.51 19.24 -13.83
C VAL A 125 0.07 18.95 -15.21
N TYR A 126 -0.59 18.06 -15.95
CA TYR A 126 -0.16 17.58 -17.25
C TYR A 126 -1.32 17.53 -18.25
N THR A 127 -1.01 17.77 -19.52
CA THR A 127 -1.87 17.33 -20.63
C THR A 127 -1.45 15.94 -21.07
N LEU A 128 -2.43 15.05 -21.21
CA LEU A 128 -2.25 13.66 -21.63
C LEU A 128 -3.12 13.36 -22.85
N SER A 129 -2.54 12.84 -23.93
CA SER A 129 -3.29 12.37 -25.11
C SER A 129 -2.64 11.14 -25.74
N ARG A 130 -3.36 10.46 -26.64
CA ARG A 130 -2.88 9.26 -27.35
C ARG A 130 -2.40 8.15 -26.40
N PHE A 131 -3.14 7.94 -25.32
CA PHE A 131 -2.95 6.85 -24.37
C PHE A 131 -3.96 5.73 -24.62
N ASP A 132 -3.72 4.57 -24.05
CA ASP A 132 -4.69 3.48 -24.06
C ASP A 132 -5.45 3.46 -22.73
N VAL A 133 -6.69 2.98 -22.78
CA VAL A 133 -7.54 2.78 -21.59
C VAL A 133 -7.78 1.29 -21.44
N THR A 134 -7.42 0.75 -20.29
CA THR A 134 -7.57 -0.65 -19.92
C THR A 134 -8.48 -0.79 -18.69
N ARG A 135 -8.80 -2.02 -18.30
CA ARG A 135 -9.57 -2.28 -17.07
C ARG A 135 -8.66 -2.24 -15.85
N SER A 136 -9.14 -1.63 -14.78
CA SER A 136 -8.43 -1.62 -13.50
C SER A 136 -8.21 -3.03 -12.95
N ASN A 137 -7.07 -3.25 -12.29
CA ASN A 137 -6.74 -4.54 -11.69
C ASN A 137 -7.67 -4.82 -10.50
N PRO A 138 -8.45 -5.92 -10.50
CA PRO A 138 -9.39 -6.21 -9.42
C PRO A 138 -8.70 -6.63 -8.11
N LYS A 139 -7.42 -7.03 -8.15
CA LYS A 139 -6.69 -7.52 -6.97
C LYS A 139 -6.21 -6.39 -6.05
N PHE A 140 -5.87 -5.24 -6.63
CA PHE A 140 -5.28 -4.11 -5.92
C PHE A 140 -6.03 -2.84 -6.35
N LYS A 141 -7.12 -2.52 -5.64
CA LYS A 141 -8.04 -1.47 -6.08
C LYS A 141 -7.70 -0.13 -5.41
N LEU A 142 -6.93 0.69 -6.13
CA LEU A 142 -6.48 2.02 -5.68
C LEU A 142 -7.46 3.15 -6.03
N THR A 143 -8.32 2.93 -7.03
CA THR A 143 -9.38 3.87 -7.43
C THR A 143 -10.73 3.16 -7.45
N ASP A 144 -11.82 3.90 -7.32
CA ASP A 144 -13.17 3.31 -7.44
C ASP A 144 -13.59 3.02 -8.87
N GLY A 145 -12.99 3.76 -9.82
CA GLY A 145 -13.22 3.67 -11.25
C GLY A 145 -12.80 2.34 -11.87
N PRO A 146 -13.53 1.87 -12.89
CA PRO A 146 -13.33 0.55 -13.46
C PRO A 146 -12.24 0.51 -14.54
N ASP A 147 -11.75 1.68 -14.96
CA ASP A 147 -10.82 1.87 -16.05
C ASP A 147 -9.50 2.51 -15.55
N SER A 148 -8.42 2.21 -16.27
CA SER A 148 -7.04 2.63 -15.99
C SER A 148 -6.41 3.17 -17.26
N ILE A 149 -5.54 4.16 -17.12
CA ILE A 149 -4.75 4.73 -18.22
C ILE A 149 -3.47 3.90 -18.39
N LEU A 150 -3.14 3.56 -19.63
CA LEU A 150 -1.92 2.87 -20.01
C LEU A 150 -1.12 3.71 -21.01
N PHE A 151 0.10 4.06 -20.62
CA PHE A 151 1.02 4.80 -21.47
C PHE A 151 1.66 3.84 -22.48
N ASN A 152 1.79 4.32 -23.71
CA ASN A 152 2.42 3.61 -24.82
C ASN A 152 3.42 4.52 -25.54
N GLU A 153 4.06 3.98 -26.57
CA GLU A 153 5.05 4.71 -27.38
C GLU A 153 4.51 6.02 -27.96
N GLY A 154 3.24 6.05 -28.37
CA GLY A 154 2.59 7.21 -28.97
C GLY A 154 1.95 8.19 -27.99
N THR A 155 2.00 7.93 -26.69
CA THR A 155 1.43 8.80 -25.65
C THR A 155 2.18 10.12 -25.57
N ASP A 156 1.41 11.20 -25.67
CA ASP A 156 1.87 12.55 -25.34
C ASP A 156 1.52 12.86 -23.91
N PHE A 157 2.50 13.42 -23.23
CA PHE A 157 2.45 13.77 -21.83
C PHE A 157 3.28 15.02 -21.67
N GLU A 158 2.68 16.16 -21.34
CA GLU A 158 3.39 17.44 -21.24
C GLU A 158 3.02 18.15 -19.95
N LYS A 159 4.03 18.65 -19.24
CA LYS A 159 3.86 19.36 -17.97
C LYS A 159 3.37 20.78 -18.25
N LEU A 160 2.28 21.16 -17.60
CA LEU A 160 1.75 22.52 -17.68
C LEU A 160 2.39 23.41 -16.61
N ALA A 161 2.82 24.60 -17.01
CA ALA A 161 3.29 25.64 -16.07
C ALA A 161 2.12 26.27 -15.29
N ALA A 162 0.96 26.39 -15.94
CA ALA A 162 -0.29 26.88 -15.35
C ALA A 162 -1.48 26.19 -16.03
N THR A 163 -2.58 26.02 -15.30
CA THR A 163 -3.86 25.58 -15.84
C THR A 163 -4.94 26.57 -15.39
N ALA A 164 -5.93 26.82 -16.26
CA ALA A 164 -7.12 27.59 -15.90
C ALA A 164 -8.15 26.73 -15.13
N ARG A 165 -7.94 25.41 -15.07
CA ARG A 165 -8.86 24.45 -14.44
C ARG A 165 -8.56 24.32 -12.96
N THR A 166 -9.62 24.25 -12.16
CA THR A 166 -9.50 23.99 -10.72
C THR A 166 -9.45 22.49 -10.49
N ILE A 167 -8.26 21.90 -10.62
CA ILE A 167 -8.03 20.48 -10.33
C ILE A 167 -7.74 20.33 -8.82
N PRO A 168 -8.32 19.35 -8.11
CA PRO A 168 -8.04 19.10 -6.68
C PRO A 168 -6.61 18.61 -6.43
N THR A 169 -6.01 19.02 -5.31
CA THR A 169 -4.63 18.62 -4.93
C THR A 169 -4.58 17.28 -4.21
N GLU A 170 -5.70 16.86 -3.64
CA GLU A 170 -5.86 15.66 -2.83
C GLU A 170 -7.21 15.01 -3.12
N HIS A 171 -7.32 13.71 -2.86
CA HIS A 171 -8.56 12.96 -2.99
C HIS A 171 -8.63 11.87 -1.92
N PHE A 172 -9.70 11.86 -1.14
CA PHE A 172 -9.87 10.93 -0.03
C PHE A 172 -11.08 10.00 -0.25
N ARG A 173 -10.85 8.71 -0.09
CA ARG A 173 -11.83 7.63 -0.22
C ARG A 173 -12.31 7.16 1.15
N PHE A 174 -12.96 8.07 1.88
CA PHE A 174 -13.52 7.75 3.19
C PHE A 174 -14.60 6.67 3.10
N ARG A 175 -14.61 5.77 4.09
CA ARG A 175 -15.57 4.67 4.19
C ARG A 175 -16.31 4.70 5.53
N PRO A 176 -17.61 4.35 5.57
CA PRO A 176 -18.31 4.11 6.83
C PRO A 176 -17.67 2.98 7.62
N HIS A 177 -17.84 2.98 8.95
CA HIS A 177 -17.24 1.99 9.84
C HIS A 177 -17.54 0.54 9.43
N GLY A 178 -18.79 0.25 9.01
CA GLY A 178 -19.18 -1.08 8.54
C GLY A 178 -18.34 -1.59 7.36
N GLN A 179 -18.02 -0.72 6.41
CA GLN A 179 -17.18 -1.09 5.26
C GLN A 179 -15.71 -1.22 5.62
N ILE A 180 -15.22 -0.42 6.58
CA ILE A 180 -13.85 -0.57 7.12
C ILE A 180 -13.69 -1.97 7.74
N LEU A 181 -14.69 -2.43 8.50
CA LEU A 181 -14.69 -3.78 9.09
C LEU A 181 -14.65 -4.89 8.03
N GLU A 182 -15.39 -4.74 6.93
CA GLU A 182 -15.39 -5.69 5.81
C GLU A 182 -14.03 -5.75 5.09
N LEU A 183 -13.28 -4.64 5.06
CA LEU A 183 -11.95 -4.57 4.46
C LEU A 183 -10.85 -5.12 5.37
N ALA A 184 -11.08 -5.19 6.68
CA ALA A 184 -10.08 -5.59 7.65
C ALA A 184 -9.46 -6.96 7.32
N ASN A 185 -8.13 -7.04 7.30
CA ASN A 185 -7.35 -8.25 6.97
C ASN A 185 -7.56 -8.82 5.56
N THR A 186 -8.23 -8.11 4.64
CA THR A 186 -8.40 -8.57 3.26
C THR A 186 -7.23 -8.18 2.35
N SER A 187 -6.50 -7.12 2.70
CA SER A 187 -5.44 -6.50 1.88
C SER A 187 -5.87 -6.15 0.46
N ARG A 188 -7.19 -6.01 0.21
CA ARG A 188 -7.75 -5.73 -1.13
C ARG A 188 -7.78 -4.24 -1.46
N GLN A 189 -7.97 -3.40 -0.45
CA GLN A 189 -8.09 -1.95 -0.57
C GLN A 189 -7.46 -1.28 0.65
N LEU A 190 -6.94 -0.07 0.44
CA LEU A 190 -6.48 0.83 1.48
C LEU A 190 -7.54 1.95 1.63
N PRO A 191 -8.38 1.91 2.68
CA PRO A 191 -9.38 2.95 2.90
C PRO A 191 -8.75 4.17 3.59
N ASP A 192 -9.25 5.36 3.25
CA ASP A 192 -8.92 6.56 4.03
C ASP A 192 -9.83 6.64 5.25
N VAL A 193 -9.27 7.06 6.38
CA VAL A 193 -9.98 7.17 7.66
C VAL A 193 -9.88 8.60 8.18
N ILE A 194 -11.02 9.18 8.51
CA ILE A 194 -11.14 10.45 9.22
C ILE A 194 -11.96 10.25 10.49
N GLY A 195 -11.57 10.89 11.57
CA GLY A 195 -12.26 10.78 12.84
C GLY A 195 -11.74 11.77 13.87
N GLU A 196 -12.54 11.98 14.91
CA GLU A 196 -12.15 12.80 16.05
C GLU A 196 -11.17 12.03 16.94
N VAL A 197 -10.02 12.62 17.24
CA VAL A 197 -9.05 12.03 18.17
C VAL A 197 -9.64 12.02 19.58
N ARG A 198 -9.85 10.83 20.15
CA ARG A 198 -10.37 10.62 21.50
C ARG A 198 -9.29 10.36 22.54
N ALA A 199 -8.23 9.66 22.12
CA ALA A 199 -7.09 9.41 22.99
C ALA A 199 -5.84 9.21 22.14
N ILE A 200 -4.71 9.63 22.69
CA ILE A 200 -3.37 9.36 22.18
C ILE A 200 -2.66 8.58 23.28
N ARG A 201 -2.20 7.36 22.95
CA ARG A 201 -1.36 6.56 23.84
C ARG A 201 0.00 6.42 23.19
N SER A 202 1.05 6.80 23.90
CA SER A 202 2.43 6.59 23.48
C SER A 202 3.11 5.60 24.41
N THR A 203 3.79 4.60 23.86
CA THR A 203 4.87 3.93 24.60
C THR A 203 6.14 4.72 24.33
N ILE A 204 6.53 5.55 25.31
CA ILE A 204 7.82 6.22 25.31
C ILE A 204 8.81 5.26 25.97
N THR A 205 9.76 4.75 25.21
CA THR A 205 10.94 4.11 25.77
C THR A 205 12.05 5.13 25.84
N ASP A 206 12.28 5.69 27.03
CA ASP A 206 13.30 6.72 27.28
C ASP A 206 14.72 6.30 26.86
N ARG A 207 14.94 4.99 26.68
CA ARG A 207 16.24 4.39 26.36
C ARG A 207 16.45 4.09 24.87
N LEU A 208 15.41 4.12 24.04
CA LEU A 208 15.49 3.80 22.61
C LEU A 208 14.90 4.92 21.75
N PRO A 209 15.75 5.83 21.23
CA PRO A 209 15.33 6.81 20.23
C PRO A 209 14.72 6.08 19.02
N GLY A 210 13.47 6.39 18.64
CA GLY A 210 12.80 5.79 17.47
C GLY A 210 11.95 4.53 17.73
N ALA A 211 11.89 4.03 18.97
CA ALA A 211 10.93 2.98 19.36
C ALA A 211 9.58 3.55 19.84
N GLN A 212 9.24 4.78 19.42
CA GLN A 212 8.01 5.43 19.83
C GLN A 212 6.83 4.81 19.09
N ARG A 213 5.83 4.34 19.84
CA ARG A 213 4.59 3.85 19.24
C ARG A 213 3.48 4.77 19.64
N VAL A 214 2.88 5.42 18.65
CA VAL A 214 1.71 6.27 18.86
C VAL A 214 0.49 5.49 18.43
N MET A 215 -0.38 5.19 19.39
CA MET A 215 -1.70 4.65 19.16
C MET A 215 -2.73 5.76 19.29
N LEU A 216 -3.41 6.05 18.19
CA LEU A 216 -4.53 6.97 18.13
C LEU A 216 -5.83 6.21 18.26
N THR A 217 -6.70 6.69 19.13
CA THR A 217 -8.08 6.23 19.24
C THR A 217 -8.95 7.25 18.55
N LEU A 218 -9.48 6.91 17.38
CA LEU A 218 -10.25 7.79 16.52
C LEU A 218 -11.73 7.43 16.61
N ARG A 219 -12.59 8.40 16.90
CA ARG A 219 -14.04 8.26 16.76
C ARG A 219 -14.42 8.62 15.33
N VAL A 220 -14.77 7.61 14.53
CA VAL A 220 -15.12 7.76 13.11
C VAL A 220 -16.61 8.07 12.96
N GLU A 221 -17.46 7.53 13.83
CA GLU A 221 -18.91 7.77 13.87
C GLU A 221 -19.39 7.86 15.33
N ARG A 222 -20.66 8.24 15.58
CA ARG A 222 -21.19 8.56 16.93
C ARG A 222 -20.77 7.59 18.04
N TYR A 223 -20.73 6.29 17.74
CA TYR A 223 -20.42 5.21 18.68
C TYR A 223 -19.26 4.32 18.24
N PHE A 224 -18.65 4.58 17.08
CA PHE A 224 -17.64 3.69 16.51
C PHE A 224 -16.26 4.30 16.62
N VAL A 225 -15.35 3.51 17.19
CA VAL A 225 -13.97 3.88 17.46
C VAL A 225 -13.05 2.92 16.72
N VAL A 226 -12.05 3.49 16.06
CA VAL A 226 -10.97 2.77 15.37
C VAL A 226 -9.66 3.10 16.06
N HIS A 227 -8.79 2.10 16.18
CA HIS A 227 -7.42 2.31 16.65
C HIS A 227 -6.45 2.32 15.47
N ALA A 228 -5.78 3.44 15.28
CA ALA A 228 -4.68 3.58 14.33
C ALA A 228 -3.36 3.53 15.10
N GLN A 229 -2.40 2.74 14.64
CA GLN A 229 -1.12 2.61 15.31
C GLN A 229 0.02 2.87 14.33
N LYS A 230 0.80 3.91 14.62
CA LYS A 230 2.09 4.11 13.95
C LYS A 230 3.09 3.14 14.57
N ILE A 231 3.60 2.20 13.77
CA ILE A 231 4.70 1.32 14.15
C ILE A 231 5.95 1.85 13.46
N GLU A 232 6.89 2.40 14.24
CA GLU A 232 8.20 2.74 13.71
C GLU A 232 9.03 1.46 13.52
N PRO A 233 9.75 1.33 12.38
CA PRO A 233 10.61 0.19 12.15
C PRO A 233 11.83 0.26 13.08
N LEU A 234 12.21 -0.88 13.64
CA LEU A 234 13.41 -1.06 14.44
C LEU A 234 14.43 -1.94 13.70
N THR A 235 15.70 -1.62 13.92
CA THR A 235 16.82 -2.50 13.58
C THR A 235 16.89 -3.69 14.54
N ILE A 236 17.63 -4.73 14.15
CA ILE A 236 17.83 -5.92 14.98
C ILE A 236 18.50 -5.55 16.32
N ALA A 237 19.49 -4.65 16.31
CA ALA A 237 20.16 -4.23 17.53
C ALA A 237 19.20 -3.52 18.50
N GLU A 238 18.40 -2.58 18.01
CA GLU A 238 17.39 -1.88 18.82
C GLU A 238 16.33 -2.84 19.36
N LEU A 239 15.90 -3.82 18.55
CA LEU A 239 14.96 -4.85 18.98
C LEU A 239 15.53 -5.70 20.13
N ASN A 240 16.79 -6.12 20.01
CA ASN A 240 17.46 -6.90 21.05
C ASN A 240 17.66 -6.07 22.32
N GLU A 241 18.06 -4.80 22.19
CA GLU A 241 18.18 -3.88 23.32
C GLU A 241 16.83 -3.62 24.02
N PHE A 242 15.74 -3.53 23.26
CA PHE A 242 14.40 -3.33 23.78
C PHE A 242 14.00 -4.47 24.73
N VAL A 243 14.22 -5.72 24.30
CA VAL A 243 13.90 -6.90 25.11
C VAL A 243 14.73 -6.96 26.40
N LEU A 244 15.95 -6.45 26.38
CA LEU A 244 16.85 -6.45 27.54
C LEU A 244 16.58 -5.32 28.53
N SER A 245 15.97 -4.22 28.07
CA SER A 245 15.87 -2.98 28.86
C SER A 245 14.45 -2.57 29.24
N ALA A 246 13.43 -3.02 28.49
CA ALA A 246 12.04 -2.66 28.72
C ALA A 246 11.32 -3.65 29.67
N GLU A 247 10.24 -3.19 30.27
CA GLU A 247 9.35 -4.06 31.06
C GLU A 247 8.60 -5.05 30.15
N PRO A 248 8.32 -6.28 30.63
CA PRO A 248 7.55 -7.27 29.88
C PRO A 248 6.18 -6.74 29.46
N GLN A 249 5.89 -6.82 28.17
CA GLN A 249 4.63 -6.38 27.60
C GLN A 249 4.35 -7.02 26.24
N ILE A 250 3.07 -7.13 25.88
CA ILE A 250 2.67 -7.53 24.53
C ILE A 250 2.77 -6.32 23.61
N ILE A 251 3.75 -6.37 22.71
CA ILE A 251 4.06 -5.27 21.80
C ILE A 251 4.40 -5.84 20.42
N GLU A 252 4.38 -5.00 19.39
CA GLU A 252 4.75 -5.43 18.05
C GLU A 252 5.84 -4.50 17.51
N PHE A 253 6.59 -4.91 16.49
CA PHE A 253 7.55 -4.03 15.82
C PHE A 253 7.61 -4.39 14.35
N LEU A 254 8.00 -3.42 13.52
CA LEU A 254 8.41 -3.71 12.15
C LEU A 254 9.93 -3.82 12.15
N CYS A 255 10.48 -4.85 11.52
CA CYS A 255 11.92 -5.00 11.36
C CYS A 255 12.20 -5.42 9.92
N THR A 256 13.05 -4.69 9.21
CA THR A 256 13.45 -5.05 7.84
C THR A 256 14.80 -5.73 7.88
N ALA A 257 14.84 -7.01 7.50
CA ALA A 257 16.05 -7.82 7.57
C ALA A 257 16.13 -8.81 6.40
N LYS A 258 17.36 -9.21 6.07
CA LYS A 258 17.65 -10.24 5.08
C LYS A 258 17.60 -11.61 5.73
N VAL A 259 16.91 -12.57 5.12
CA VAL A 259 16.95 -13.97 5.56
C VAL A 259 18.29 -14.56 5.11
N ILE A 260 19.13 -14.96 6.06
CA ILE A 260 20.44 -15.56 5.79
C ILE A 260 20.43 -17.08 5.89
N GLY A 261 19.42 -17.66 6.54
CA GLY A 261 19.26 -19.11 6.64
C GLY A 261 17.99 -19.52 7.36
N ILE A 262 17.76 -20.83 7.44
CA ILE A 262 16.66 -21.46 8.18
C ILE A 262 17.29 -22.44 9.17
N GLN A 263 16.90 -22.36 10.43
CA GLN A 263 17.35 -23.28 11.48
C GLN A 263 16.52 -24.56 11.41
N LEU A 264 17.19 -25.71 11.45
CA LEU A 264 16.59 -27.04 11.25
C LEU A 264 16.64 -27.92 12.50
N ASP A 265 17.25 -27.44 13.60
CA ASP A 265 17.50 -28.26 14.80
C ASP A 265 16.21 -28.80 15.43
N ASP A 266 15.13 -28.01 15.42
CA ASP A 266 13.80 -28.39 15.90
C ASP A 266 12.85 -28.91 14.80
N GLY A 267 13.35 -29.05 13.56
CA GLY A 267 12.52 -29.22 12.37
C GLY A 267 11.78 -27.93 11.95
N TRP A 268 11.23 -27.96 10.74
CA TRP A 268 10.58 -26.80 10.09
C TRP A 268 9.03 -26.89 10.08
N CYS A 269 8.48 -28.02 10.52
CA CYS A 269 7.05 -28.28 10.59
C CYS A 269 6.71 -29.21 11.76
N TYR A 270 5.44 -29.23 12.14
CA TYR A 270 4.93 -30.07 13.21
C TYR A 270 3.52 -30.55 12.89
N ILE A 271 3.09 -31.59 13.61
CA ILE A 271 1.73 -32.12 13.54
C ILE A 271 0.87 -31.33 14.56
N GLY A 272 0.00 -30.48 14.04
CA GLY A 272 -0.87 -29.60 14.81
C GLY A 272 -2.34 -30.01 14.73
N CYS A 273 -3.13 -29.53 15.69
CA CYS A 273 -4.58 -29.65 15.68
C CYS A 273 -5.15 -28.76 14.56
N SER A 274 -6.00 -29.31 13.70
CA SER A 274 -6.72 -28.54 12.67
C SER A 274 -7.56 -27.38 13.23
N LEU A 275 -8.05 -27.49 14.48
CA LEU A 275 -8.95 -26.50 15.09
C LEU A 275 -8.22 -25.38 15.86
N CYS A 276 -7.22 -25.71 16.70
CA CYS A 276 -6.49 -24.71 17.50
C CYS A 276 -5.03 -24.51 17.12
N SER A 277 -4.52 -25.27 16.15
CA SER A 277 -3.12 -25.26 15.73
C SER A 277 -2.08 -25.61 16.82
N LYS A 278 -2.49 -25.97 18.05
CA LYS A 278 -1.52 -26.50 19.03
C LYS A 278 -0.98 -27.84 18.57
N GLN A 279 0.30 -28.05 18.85
CA GLN A 279 0.97 -29.32 18.60
C GLN A 279 0.21 -30.46 19.30
N LEU A 280 -0.08 -31.51 18.53
CA LEU A 280 -0.80 -32.68 19.04
C LEU A 280 0.15 -33.62 19.76
N ILE A 281 -0.36 -34.25 20.81
CA ILE A 281 0.31 -35.34 21.51
C ILE A 281 -0.13 -36.63 20.83
N ARG A 282 0.82 -37.47 20.46
CA ARG A 282 0.52 -38.71 19.74
C ARG A 282 0.32 -39.87 20.71
N GLU A 283 -0.75 -40.64 20.49
CA GLU A 283 -1.02 -41.91 21.14
C GLU A 283 -0.88 -43.08 20.13
N GLU A 284 -1.12 -44.33 20.55
CA GLU A 284 -0.88 -45.52 19.70
C GLU A 284 -1.62 -45.48 18.36
N THR A 285 -2.86 -45.01 18.36
CA THR A 285 -3.75 -44.99 17.17
C THR A 285 -4.45 -43.66 16.94
N SER A 286 -4.18 -42.65 17.77
CA SER A 286 -4.87 -41.36 17.75
C SER A 286 -3.94 -40.20 18.07
N PHE A 287 -4.47 -38.99 17.91
CA PHE A 287 -3.82 -37.76 18.36
C PHE A 287 -4.68 -37.09 19.42
N ASN A 288 -4.07 -36.76 20.56
CA ASN A 288 -4.67 -36.01 21.64
C ASN A 288 -4.37 -34.52 21.48
N CYS A 289 -5.40 -33.68 21.61
CA CYS A 289 -5.22 -32.24 21.65
C CYS A 289 -5.22 -31.71 23.09
N PRO A 290 -4.07 -31.18 23.59
CA PRO A 290 -3.98 -30.69 24.96
C PRO A 290 -4.83 -29.44 25.23
N SER A 291 -5.27 -28.71 24.20
CA SER A 291 -6.14 -27.53 24.37
C SER A 291 -7.60 -27.86 24.60
N TRP A 292 -8.09 -28.91 23.95
CA TRP A 292 -9.51 -29.26 23.92
C TRP A 292 -9.81 -30.55 24.69
N ASN A 293 -8.74 -31.23 25.16
CA ASN A 293 -8.81 -32.54 25.81
C ASN A 293 -9.55 -33.59 24.96
N GLU A 294 -9.44 -33.47 23.63
CA GLU A 294 -10.04 -34.36 22.64
C GLU A 294 -9.06 -35.49 22.32
N THR A 295 -9.50 -36.75 22.46
CA THR A 295 -8.66 -37.94 22.32
C THR A 295 -8.51 -38.42 20.87
N ASN A 296 -9.24 -37.82 19.92
CA ASN A 296 -9.18 -38.17 18.51
C ASN A 296 -9.18 -36.90 17.63
N ALA A 297 -8.27 -35.99 17.92
CA ALA A 297 -8.14 -34.74 17.21
C ALA A 297 -7.67 -34.95 15.76
N VAL A 298 -8.27 -34.21 14.83
CA VAL A 298 -7.85 -34.23 13.43
C VAL A 298 -6.51 -33.51 13.29
N ALA A 299 -5.50 -34.27 12.88
CA ALA A 299 -4.12 -33.84 12.69
C ALA A 299 -3.90 -33.17 11.33
N GLU A 300 -3.08 -32.13 11.33
CA GLU A 300 -2.70 -31.38 10.14
C GLU A 300 -1.21 -30.99 10.24
N LEU A 301 -0.48 -31.06 9.12
CA LEU A 301 0.89 -30.56 9.05
C LEU A 301 0.87 -29.03 9.03
N LYS A 302 1.70 -28.41 9.86
CA LYS A 302 1.78 -26.95 10.01
C LYS A 302 3.23 -26.47 10.02
N TYR A 303 3.49 -25.33 9.39
CA TYR A 303 4.85 -24.74 9.44
C TYR A 303 5.19 -24.21 10.84
N ARG A 304 6.44 -24.44 11.25
CA ARG A 304 7.14 -23.80 12.38
C ARG A 304 8.58 -23.55 11.92
N VAL A 305 8.80 -22.46 11.21
CA VAL A 305 10.08 -22.16 10.56
C VAL A 305 10.80 -21.08 11.35
N VAL A 306 12.03 -21.35 11.80
CA VAL A 306 12.88 -20.34 12.44
C VAL A 306 13.85 -19.79 11.40
N PHE A 307 13.65 -18.54 11.03
CA PHE A 307 14.51 -17.81 10.11
C PHE A 307 15.68 -17.18 10.86
N SER A 308 16.90 -17.47 10.41
CA SER A 308 18.06 -16.66 10.76
C SER A 308 18.07 -15.43 9.88
N VAL A 309 18.04 -14.26 10.47
CA VAL A 309 17.97 -12.98 9.77
C VAL A 309 19.14 -12.07 10.14
N SER A 310 19.53 -11.20 9.21
CA SER A 310 20.56 -10.19 9.43
C SER A 310 20.16 -8.84 8.85
N ASP A 311 20.52 -7.78 9.54
CA ASP A 311 20.54 -6.41 9.02
C ASP A 311 21.96 -5.82 9.27
N PRO A 312 22.23 -4.55 8.92
CA PRO A 312 23.54 -3.94 9.17
C PRO A 312 23.93 -3.84 10.66
N THR A 313 22.98 -3.99 11.57
CA THR A 313 23.18 -3.81 13.02
C THR A 313 23.41 -5.13 13.76
N GLY A 314 23.01 -6.26 13.20
CA GLY A 314 23.23 -7.55 13.82
C GLY A 314 22.48 -8.72 13.17
N THR A 315 22.35 -9.79 13.94
CA THR A 315 21.62 -11.01 13.55
C THR A 315 20.62 -11.40 14.61
N SER A 316 19.53 -12.07 14.21
CA SER A 316 18.50 -12.55 15.12
C SER A 316 17.76 -13.76 14.54
N SER A 317 16.87 -14.34 15.34
CA SER A 317 16.04 -15.50 14.97
C SER A 317 14.56 -15.14 15.00
N PHE A 318 13.87 -15.26 13.88
CA PHE A 318 12.44 -14.96 13.77
C PHE A 318 11.63 -16.22 13.50
N LEU A 319 10.54 -16.45 14.23
CA LEU A 319 9.70 -17.64 14.15
C LEU A 319 8.43 -17.38 13.34
N GLY A 320 8.31 -18.04 12.19
CA GLY A 320 7.12 -18.04 11.36
C GLY A 320 6.26 -19.28 11.58
N PHE A 321 4.96 -19.06 11.76
CA PHE A 321 3.96 -20.14 11.83
C PHE A 321 3.15 -20.26 10.54
N ASP A 322 2.63 -21.46 10.31
CA ASP A 322 1.77 -21.92 9.22
C ASP A 322 1.21 -20.83 8.29
N LYS A 323 0.26 -20.02 8.78
CA LYS A 323 -0.44 -19.00 7.99
C LYS A 323 0.50 -18.02 7.27
N GLU A 324 1.54 -17.52 7.94
CA GLU A 324 2.42 -16.50 7.36
C GLU A 324 3.45 -17.14 6.42
N VAL A 325 3.94 -18.34 6.74
CA VAL A 325 4.86 -19.08 5.87
C VAL A 325 4.16 -19.57 4.60
N ALA A 326 2.95 -20.11 4.71
CA ALA A 326 2.17 -20.58 3.58
C ALA A 326 1.76 -19.45 2.62
N LYS A 327 1.49 -18.25 3.13
CA LYS A 327 1.27 -17.06 2.28
C LYS A 327 2.51 -16.67 1.49
N LEU A 328 3.69 -16.86 2.06
CA LEU A 328 4.96 -16.49 1.45
C LEU A 328 5.37 -17.49 0.35
N THR A 329 5.22 -18.78 0.63
CA THR A 329 5.55 -19.85 -0.33
C THR A 329 4.43 -20.12 -1.33
N ASN A 330 3.20 -19.70 -1.01
CA ASN A 330 1.96 -20.10 -1.68
C ASN A 330 1.78 -21.63 -1.76
N VAL A 331 2.29 -22.33 -0.74
CA VAL A 331 2.28 -23.80 -0.62
C VAL A 331 1.92 -24.14 0.82
N LEU A 332 1.02 -25.12 1.01
CA LEU A 332 0.63 -25.59 2.33
C LEU A 332 1.71 -26.51 2.93
N ALA A 333 1.84 -26.55 4.26
CA ALA A 333 2.78 -27.47 4.90
C ALA A 333 2.47 -28.95 4.56
N SER A 334 1.20 -29.29 4.37
CA SER A 334 0.74 -30.61 3.92
C SER A 334 1.13 -30.98 2.48
N GLU A 335 1.44 -29.99 1.65
CA GLU A 335 1.93 -30.20 0.27
C GLU A 335 3.46 -30.29 0.24
N ALA A 336 4.12 -29.67 1.22
CA ALA A 336 5.57 -29.59 1.30
C ALA A 336 6.21 -30.74 2.09
N ALA A 337 5.46 -31.39 2.98
CA ALA A 337 5.92 -32.51 3.79
C ALA A 337 4.93 -33.68 3.75
N GLN A 338 5.45 -34.85 4.06
CA GLN A 338 4.66 -36.05 4.31
C GLN A 338 4.98 -36.61 5.69
N ILE A 339 4.00 -37.29 6.28
CA ILE A 339 4.21 -38.07 7.50
C ILE A 339 4.79 -39.42 7.06
N VAL A 340 6.03 -39.69 7.45
CA VAL A 340 6.79 -40.89 7.12
C VAL A 340 6.78 -41.83 8.32
N GLY A 341 6.46 -43.12 8.12
CA GLY A 341 6.41 -44.15 9.16
C GLY A 341 4.98 -44.58 9.56
N ILE A 342 4.85 -45.56 10.46
CA ILE A 342 3.56 -46.17 10.87
C ILE A 342 3.51 -46.29 12.39
N GLY A 343 2.37 -45.95 13.02
CA GLY A 343 2.25 -45.98 14.48
C GLY A 343 3.32 -45.09 15.13
N ILE A 344 3.75 -45.39 16.35
CA ILE A 344 4.62 -44.51 17.18
C ILE A 344 5.90 -44.00 16.47
N SER A 345 6.39 -44.68 15.42
CA SER A 345 7.58 -44.27 14.65
C SER A 345 7.34 -43.23 13.56
N ALA A 346 6.08 -42.84 13.29
CA ALA A 346 5.82 -41.86 12.23
C ALA A 346 6.30 -40.45 12.63
N HIS A 347 7.02 -39.79 11.74
CA HIS A 347 7.60 -38.46 11.92
C HIS A 347 7.40 -37.66 10.63
N VAL A 348 7.64 -36.35 10.69
CA VAL A 348 7.62 -35.54 9.48
C VAL A 348 8.97 -35.63 8.79
N ASP A 349 8.97 -35.69 7.45
CA ASP A 349 10.21 -35.61 6.67
C ASP A 349 11.01 -34.36 7.06
N THR A 350 12.32 -34.55 7.26
CA THR A 350 13.25 -33.52 7.75
C THR A 350 13.92 -32.75 6.62
N GLU A 351 13.81 -33.21 5.37
CA GLU A 351 14.36 -32.49 4.23
C GLU A 351 13.66 -31.14 4.05
N LEU A 352 14.45 -30.06 3.96
CA LEU A 352 13.94 -28.72 3.78
C LEU A 352 13.35 -28.56 2.36
N PRO A 353 12.06 -28.22 2.21
CA PRO A 353 11.44 -28.07 0.90
C PRO A 353 12.09 -26.94 0.10
N ARG A 354 12.21 -27.14 -1.23
CA ARG A 354 12.74 -26.12 -2.14
C ARG A 354 11.98 -24.79 -2.05
N THR A 355 10.68 -24.84 -1.77
CA THR A 355 9.83 -23.66 -1.58
C THR A 355 10.34 -22.75 -0.46
N LEU A 356 10.91 -23.30 0.62
CA LEU A 356 11.52 -22.54 1.69
C LEU A 356 12.93 -22.04 1.34
N THR A 357 13.68 -22.79 0.53
CA THR A 357 15.04 -22.38 0.12
C THR A 357 15.06 -21.08 -0.70
N VAL A 358 14.00 -20.80 -1.46
CA VAL A 358 13.86 -19.56 -2.26
C VAL A 358 13.74 -18.31 -1.38
N ILE A 359 13.34 -18.45 -0.12
CA ILE A 359 13.22 -17.33 0.83
C ILE A 359 14.61 -16.81 1.24
N VAL A 360 15.58 -17.72 1.35
CA VAL A 360 16.94 -17.40 1.80
C VAL A 360 17.62 -16.49 0.76
N GLY A 361 18.21 -15.40 1.24
CA GLY A 361 18.86 -14.39 0.41
C GLY A 361 17.98 -13.17 0.10
N ASN A 362 16.68 -13.21 0.39
CA ASN A 362 15.78 -12.09 0.17
C ASN A 362 15.60 -11.24 1.44
N THR A 363 15.25 -9.97 1.23
CA THR A 363 14.97 -9.01 2.31
C THR A 363 13.46 -8.85 2.48
N TYR A 364 13.00 -8.92 3.73
CA TYR A 364 11.60 -8.78 4.09
C TYR A 364 11.44 -7.80 5.24
N THR A 365 10.27 -7.17 5.32
CA THR A 365 9.82 -6.45 6.50
C THR A 365 8.93 -7.37 7.33
N PHE A 366 9.35 -7.67 8.54
CA PHE A 366 8.68 -8.56 9.48
C PHE A 366 7.91 -7.73 10.50
N GLN A 367 6.60 -7.99 10.64
CA GLN A 367 5.85 -7.55 11.80
C GLN A 367 6.02 -8.59 12.91
N LEU A 368 6.83 -8.26 13.89
CA LEU A 368 7.14 -9.12 15.02
C LEU A 368 6.17 -8.83 16.15
N LYS A 369 5.68 -9.87 16.82
CA LYS A 369 4.92 -9.77 18.06
C LYS A 369 5.78 -10.28 19.20
N LEU A 370 6.02 -9.40 20.15
CA LEU A 370 6.69 -9.69 21.41
C LEU A 370 5.61 -9.95 22.47
N THR A 371 5.92 -10.87 23.35
CA THR A 371 5.12 -11.25 24.51
C THR A 371 6.04 -11.33 25.72
N ASP A 372 5.48 -11.50 26.91
CA ASP A 372 6.26 -11.61 28.15
C ASP A 372 7.36 -12.69 28.09
N PHE A 373 7.14 -13.75 27.30
CA PHE A 373 8.13 -14.81 27.05
C PHE A 373 9.43 -14.28 26.44
N ASN A 374 9.35 -13.26 25.58
CA ASN A 374 10.52 -12.70 24.89
C ASN A 374 11.47 -11.99 25.86
N PHE A 375 10.99 -11.49 27.00
CA PHE A 375 11.78 -10.75 27.99
C PHE A 375 12.50 -11.66 29.00
N THR A 376 12.54 -12.97 28.74
CA THR A 376 13.23 -13.95 29.57
C THR A 376 14.60 -14.29 28.96
N ALA A 377 15.58 -14.61 29.82
CA ALA A 377 16.97 -14.85 29.40
C ALA A 377 17.17 -15.98 28.37
N ASN A 378 16.18 -16.85 28.18
CA ASN A 378 16.28 -18.08 27.37
C ASN A 378 15.56 -17.98 26.02
N HIS A 379 14.85 -16.89 25.72
CA HIS A 379 13.99 -16.79 24.54
C HIS A 379 14.39 -15.62 23.63
N GLN A 380 15.27 -15.90 22.68
CA GLN A 380 15.75 -14.91 21.68
C GLN A 380 15.04 -15.03 20.33
N THR A 381 13.89 -15.70 20.28
CA THR A 381 13.14 -15.89 19.03
C THR A 381 11.90 -15.00 19.00
N PHE A 382 11.80 -14.16 17.98
CA PHE A 382 10.69 -13.22 17.82
C PHE A 382 9.59 -13.82 16.93
N THR A 383 8.34 -13.85 17.41
CA THR A 383 7.24 -14.43 16.64
C THR A 383 6.81 -13.48 15.53
N ILE A 384 6.78 -13.98 14.30
CA ILE A 384 6.29 -13.25 13.14
C ILE A 384 4.76 -13.29 13.16
N SER A 385 4.15 -12.11 13.29
CA SER A 385 2.72 -11.93 13.12
C SER A 385 2.33 -11.74 11.65
N ARG A 386 3.19 -11.06 10.87
CA ARG A 386 3.04 -10.86 9.42
C ARG A 386 4.39 -10.66 8.76
N MET A 387 4.46 -10.97 7.47
CA MET A 387 5.63 -10.74 6.63
C MET A 387 5.23 -9.97 5.39
N PHE A 388 6.06 -9.00 5.03
CA PHE A 388 5.93 -8.22 3.82
C PHE A 388 7.23 -8.35 3.02
N ALA A 389 7.15 -8.45 1.70
CA ALA A 389 8.32 -8.17 0.88
C ALA A 389 8.73 -6.73 1.15
N ALA A 390 9.99 -6.49 1.50
CA ALA A 390 10.46 -5.14 1.77
C ALA A 390 10.33 -4.33 0.46
N PRO A 391 9.54 -3.24 0.43
CA PRO A 391 9.62 -2.30 -0.67
C PRO A 391 11.02 -1.67 -0.65
N GLU A 392 11.67 -1.54 -1.80
CA GLU A 392 12.68 -0.50 -1.93
C GLU A 392 11.95 0.83 -1.69
N ILE A 393 12.24 1.48 -0.57
CA ILE A 393 11.55 2.70 -0.15
C ILE A 393 11.80 3.77 -1.23
N ALA A 394 10.76 4.09 -1.99
CA ALA A 394 10.73 5.36 -2.71
C ALA A 394 10.73 6.48 -1.66
N PRO A 395 11.47 7.59 -1.90
CA PRO A 395 11.62 8.66 -0.92
C PRO A 395 10.25 9.12 -0.41
N THR A 396 10.15 9.29 0.91
CA THR A 396 8.95 9.83 1.55
C THR A 396 8.60 11.18 0.93
N PRO A 397 7.32 11.43 0.61
CA PRO A 397 6.92 12.74 0.17
C PRO A 397 7.12 13.73 1.30
N SER A 398 7.96 14.72 1.05
CA SER A 398 8.04 15.94 1.84
C SER A 398 6.71 16.68 1.67
N PHE A 399 5.88 16.66 2.69
CA PHE A 399 4.80 17.64 2.78
C PHE A 399 5.47 18.97 3.08
N ALA A 400 5.43 19.89 2.13
CA ALA A 400 5.86 21.26 2.38
C ALA A 400 4.96 21.83 3.49
N GLU A 401 5.54 22.09 4.66
CA GLU A 401 4.90 22.94 5.66
C GLU A 401 4.61 24.28 4.97
N ALA A 402 3.34 24.67 4.96
CA ALA A 402 2.96 25.99 4.50
C ALA A 402 3.71 27.00 5.36
N GLU A 403 4.53 27.85 4.74
CA GLU A 403 5.30 28.89 5.43
C GLU A 403 4.37 29.68 6.36
N GLU A 404 4.72 29.72 7.64
CA GLU A 404 4.07 30.58 8.62
C GLU A 404 4.14 32.03 8.12
N VAL A 405 2.96 32.62 7.88
CA VAL A 405 2.82 34.06 7.65
C VAL A 405 3.32 34.79 8.91
N PRO A 406 4.37 35.64 8.84
CA PRO A 406 4.87 36.31 10.04
C PRO A 406 3.84 37.32 10.54
N GLN A 407 3.32 37.13 11.75
CA GLN A 407 2.62 38.18 12.48
C GLN A 407 3.64 39.18 13.07
N PRO A 408 3.32 40.49 13.12
CA PRO A 408 4.26 41.51 13.55
C PRO A 408 4.53 41.43 15.06
N ALA A 409 5.80 41.61 15.41
CA ALA A 409 6.32 41.54 16.77
C ALA A 409 5.71 42.61 17.69
N VAL A 410 5.19 42.18 18.84
CA VAL A 410 4.97 43.03 20.00
C VAL A 410 6.09 42.76 21.00
N SER A 411 6.98 43.73 21.16
CA SER A 411 8.03 43.74 22.18
C SER A 411 7.43 43.75 23.58
N GLN A 412 7.81 42.80 24.44
CA GLN A 412 7.84 43.04 25.88
C GLN A 412 9.10 42.47 26.52
N THR A 413 9.77 43.40 27.19
CA THR A 413 11.04 43.30 27.89
C THR A 413 10.94 42.45 29.16
N VAL A 414 11.98 41.68 29.41
CA VAL A 414 12.21 40.88 30.62
C VAL A 414 12.11 41.72 31.90
N THR A 415 11.49 41.19 32.95
CA THR A 415 11.98 41.38 34.32
C THR A 415 11.87 40.11 35.14
N ARG A 416 13.03 39.70 35.67
CA ARG A 416 13.25 38.61 36.61
C ARG A 416 12.88 39.10 38.01
N GLY A 417 12.05 38.36 38.73
CA GLY A 417 11.75 38.58 40.15
C GLY A 417 11.75 37.26 40.91
N SER A 418 12.70 37.11 41.83
CA SER A 418 12.85 36.01 42.77
C SER A 418 11.96 36.23 44.00
N ALA A 419 11.34 35.17 44.55
CA ALA A 419 11.29 34.87 45.99
C ALA A 419 10.27 33.76 46.35
N ALA A 420 10.81 32.66 46.88
CA ALA A 420 10.48 31.97 48.13
C ALA A 420 9.03 31.77 48.65
N ASN A 421 8.87 30.54 49.17
CA ASN A 421 8.07 30.08 50.34
C ASN A 421 6.61 29.65 50.14
N GLY A 422 6.31 28.46 50.69
CA GLY A 422 4.97 28.09 51.14
C GLY A 422 4.64 26.60 51.03
N ALA A 423 5.10 25.80 51.99
CA ALA A 423 4.51 24.48 52.26
C ALA A 423 3.09 24.64 52.80
N ILE A 424 2.19 23.69 52.51
CA ILE A 424 1.17 23.10 53.40
C ILE A 424 0.58 21.88 52.67
N GLY A 425 0.59 20.74 53.34
CA GLY A 425 -0.03 19.51 52.86
C GLY A 425 -1.48 19.37 53.28
N SER A 426 -2.17 18.38 52.70
CA SER A 426 -3.24 17.63 53.38
C SER A 426 -3.42 16.28 52.69
N ARG A 427 -3.38 15.23 53.51
CA ARG A 427 -3.90 13.88 53.24
C ARG A 427 -5.43 13.90 53.34
N GLU A 428 -6.11 13.02 52.61
CA GLU A 428 -7.06 12.00 53.11
C GLU A 428 -7.79 11.34 51.92
N ALA A 429 -7.62 10.02 51.77
CA ALA A 429 -8.64 8.95 51.94
C ALA A 429 -9.41 8.69 50.62
N ALA A 430 -9.13 7.62 49.87
CA ALA A 430 -9.42 6.19 50.13
C ALA A 430 -10.91 5.92 50.35
N GLU A 431 -11.62 5.62 49.25
CA GLU A 431 -12.82 4.79 49.27
C GLU A 431 -12.69 3.71 48.18
N GLU A 432 -12.67 2.47 48.65
CA GLU A 432 -12.83 1.25 47.86
C GLU A 432 -14.32 1.07 47.52
N GLU A 433 -14.64 0.81 46.26
CA GLU A 433 -15.81 0.01 45.91
C GLU A 433 -15.42 -1.05 44.86
N GLN A 434 -15.45 -2.30 45.30
CA GLN A 434 -15.51 -3.48 44.45
C GLN A 434 -16.96 -3.70 44.01
N PHE A 435 -17.20 -4.00 42.72
CA PHE A 435 -17.91 -5.23 42.31
C PHE A 435 -17.92 -5.47 40.79
N ALA A 436 -17.77 -6.76 40.47
CA ALA A 436 -18.21 -7.53 39.29
C ALA A 436 -17.61 -7.28 37.89
N MET A 437 -16.85 -8.30 37.48
CA MET A 437 -16.65 -8.77 36.10
C MET A 437 -17.97 -8.92 35.34
N GLU A 438 -18.04 -8.35 34.14
CA GLU A 438 -18.70 -8.98 32.99
C GLU A 438 -17.73 -8.98 31.80
N GLU A 439 -17.28 -10.18 31.45
CA GLU A 439 -16.36 -10.47 30.36
C GLU A 439 -17.12 -10.39 29.02
N SER A 440 -17.08 -9.21 28.40
CA SER A 440 -17.54 -9.02 27.01
C SER A 440 -16.33 -9.10 26.08
N ALA A 441 -16.22 -10.21 25.35
CA ALA A 441 -15.20 -10.46 24.34
C ALA A 441 -15.25 -9.40 23.22
N HIS A 442 -14.40 -8.38 23.32
CA HIS A 442 -14.23 -7.38 22.26
C HIS A 442 -13.26 -7.92 21.20
N LYS A 443 -13.80 -8.35 20.06
CA LYS A 443 -13.05 -8.59 18.82
C LYS A 443 -12.39 -7.27 18.40
N LYS A 444 -11.09 -7.11 18.68
CA LYS A 444 -10.28 -5.98 18.20
C LYS A 444 -9.99 -6.16 16.71
N ALA A 445 -10.65 -5.37 15.88
CA ALA A 445 -10.23 -5.13 14.49
C ALA A 445 -9.22 -3.98 14.47
N ARG A 446 -8.07 -4.19 13.83
CA ARG A 446 -7.00 -3.19 13.68
C ARG A 446 -6.87 -2.83 12.22
N VAL A 447 -6.85 -1.53 11.95
CA VAL A 447 -6.71 -0.93 10.61
C VAL A 447 -5.22 -0.68 10.37
N GLU A 448 -4.74 -1.11 9.19
CA GLU A 448 -3.35 -1.09 8.73
C GLU A 448 -2.90 0.27 8.21
#